data_AF-A0A2E7XLF2-F1
#
_entry.id   AF-A0A2E7XLF2-F1
#
_cell.length_a   1.000
_cell.length_b   1.000
_cell.length_c   1.000
_cell.angle_alpha   90.00
_cell.angle_beta   90.00
_cell.angle_gamma   90.00
#
_symmetry.space_group_name_H-M   'P 1'
#
loop_
_entity.id
_entity.type
_entity.pdbx_description
1 polymer ?
#
loop_
_entity_poly.entity_id
_entity_poly.type
_entity_poly.pdbx_seq_one_letter_code
_entity_poly.pdbx_strand_id
1 'polypeptide(L)'
;MLEGGWQMRGRVGIRTADDATSFSVRWRQQDQDFDIHLNGALGVSVAHIYGDDRSIVIDVPKQGRFEASNATQLLKDHTGLELPIESLRYWVRGIPEPGVAYERGESTLEQSGWHIEYLAFEGDDPVKMRLVRPEVRIILVVNSWAT
;
A
#
# COMPACT_ATOMS: atom_id res chain seq x y z
N MET A 1 2.46 -13.84 -19.19
CA MET A 1 1.30 -14.38 -18.46
C MET A 1 1.75 -14.47 -17.02
N LEU A 2 1.25 -13.61 -16.13
CA LEU A 2 1.56 -13.70 -14.70
C LEU A 2 0.58 -14.73 -14.13
N GLU A 3 0.94 -16.02 -14.14
CA GLU A 3 0.12 -16.97 -13.39
C GLU A 3 0.24 -16.62 -11.89
N GLY A 4 -0.87 -16.24 -11.25
CA GLY A 4 -0.95 -15.94 -9.80
C GLY A 4 -0.50 -14.53 -9.35
N GLY A 5 -0.23 -13.61 -10.28
CA GLY A 5 0.32 -12.29 -9.94
C GLY A 5 -0.48 -11.11 -10.49
N TRP A 6 -0.23 -9.92 -9.93
CA TRP A 6 -0.76 -8.66 -10.45
C TRP A 6 0.26 -7.54 -10.34
N GLN A 7 0.07 -6.50 -11.13
CA GLN A 7 0.82 -5.26 -11.05
C GLN A 7 -0.14 -4.08 -11.02
N MET A 8 0.18 -3.09 -10.21
CA MET A 8 -0.48 -1.78 -10.28
C MET A 8 0.51 -0.64 -10.38
N ARG A 9 0.08 0.42 -11.05
CA ARG A 9 0.72 1.74 -11.02
C ARG A 9 -0.30 2.75 -10.58
N GLY A 10 0.10 3.66 -9.71
CA GLY A 10 -0.84 4.60 -9.13
C GLY A 10 -0.16 5.78 -8.45
N ARG A 11 -0.98 6.54 -7.73
CA ARG A 11 -0.54 7.59 -6.83
C ARG A 11 -1.16 7.38 -5.46
N VAL A 12 -0.34 7.56 -4.44
CA VAL A 12 -0.77 7.56 -3.04
C VAL A 12 -0.58 8.97 -2.48
N GLY A 13 -1.66 9.54 -1.96
CA GLY A 13 -1.64 10.76 -1.17
C GLY A 13 -1.80 10.40 0.30
N ILE A 14 -0.93 10.91 1.16
CA ILE A 14 -0.97 10.69 2.61
C ILE A 14 -1.12 12.04 3.27
N ARG A 15 -2.12 12.17 4.14
CA ARG A 15 -2.39 13.40 4.89
C ARG A 15 -2.53 13.10 6.37
N THR A 16 -1.76 13.82 7.18
CA THR A 16 -1.86 13.85 8.65
C THR A 16 -2.37 15.23 9.09
N ALA A 17 -2.35 15.51 10.40
CA ALA A 17 -2.67 16.84 10.92
C ALA A 17 -1.64 17.90 10.46
N ASP A 18 -0.37 17.51 10.40
CA ASP A 18 0.75 18.43 10.20
C ASP A 18 1.26 18.47 8.75
N ASP A 19 1.02 17.41 7.97
CA ASP A 19 1.62 17.29 6.63
C ASP A 19 0.67 16.66 5.61
N ALA A 20 0.94 16.93 4.33
CA ALA A 20 0.28 16.31 3.20
C ALA A 20 1.29 16.07 2.08
N THR A 21 1.54 14.81 1.78
CA THR A 21 2.53 14.38 0.79
C THR A 21 1.93 13.42 -0.22
N SER A 22 2.55 13.31 -1.39
CA SER A 22 2.10 12.38 -2.43
C SER A 22 3.25 11.70 -3.14
N PHE A 23 3.04 10.43 -3.48
CA PHE A 23 4.00 9.57 -4.14
C PHE A 23 3.36 8.87 -5.33
N SER A 24 4.16 8.59 -6.34
CA SER A 24 3.85 7.54 -7.29
C SER A 24 4.16 6.19 -6.64
N VAL A 25 3.31 5.20 -6.90
CA VAL A 25 3.52 3.82 -6.47
C VAL A 25 3.54 2.91 -7.69
N ARG A 26 4.47 1.95 -7.68
CA ARG A 26 4.47 0.79 -8.56
C ARG A 26 4.56 -0.43 -7.68
N TRP A 27 3.60 -1.32 -7.80
CA TRP A 27 3.54 -2.54 -7.01
C TRP A 27 3.43 -3.72 -7.95
N ARG A 28 4.31 -4.70 -7.80
CA ARG A 28 4.18 -6.03 -8.39
C ARG A 28 3.98 -7.05 -7.27
N GLN A 29 2.91 -7.82 -7.36
CA GLN A 29 2.60 -8.94 -6.47
C GLN A 29 2.69 -10.23 -7.28
N GLN A 30 3.31 -11.26 -6.72
CA GLN A 30 3.34 -12.61 -7.26
C GLN A 30 3.24 -13.58 -6.09
N ASP A 31 2.09 -14.23 -5.92
CA ASP A 31 1.81 -15.06 -4.74
C ASP A 31 2.12 -14.29 -3.43
N GLN A 32 3.07 -14.78 -2.64
CA GLN A 32 3.55 -14.13 -1.42
C GLN A 32 4.56 -13.01 -1.68
N ASP A 33 5.28 -13.09 -2.79
CA ASP A 33 6.32 -12.12 -3.15
C ASP A 33 5.70 -10.78 -3.56
N PHE A 34 6.31 -9.70 -3.09
CA PHE A 34 5.92 -8.36 -3.47
C PHE A 34 7.13 -7.45 -3.70
N ASP A 35 6.91 -6.43 -4.52
CA ASP A 35 7.92 -5.46 -4.94
C ASP A 35 7.24 -4.11 -5.16
N ILE A 36 7.50 -3.17 -4.26
CA ILE A 36 6.84 -1.87 -4.15
C ILE A 36 7.88 -0.77 -4.27
N HIS A 37 7.74 0.07 -5.29
CA HIS A 37 8.51 1.30 -5.42
C HIS A 37 7.64 2.51 -5.09
N LEU A 38 8.10 3.33 -4.14
CA LEU A 38 7.54 4.63 -3.83
C LEU A 38 8.49 5.73 -4.31
N ASN A 39 7.99 6.61 -5.17
CA ASN A 39 8.77 7.76 -5.65
C ASN A 39 8.00 9.06 -5.42
N GLY A 40 8.68 10.06 -4.86
CA GLY A 40 8.14 11.39 -4.63
C GLY A 40 8.11 12.26 -5.87
N ALA A 41 8.05 13.57 -5.66
CA ALA A 41 8.13 14.56 -6.72
C ALA A 41 9.40 14.36 -7.57
N LEU A 42 9.30 14.68 -8.86
CA LEU A 42 10.40 14.57 -9.83
C LEU A 42 10.99 13.14 -9.98
N GLY A 43 10.28 12.11 -9.52
CA GLY A 43 10.73 10.71 -9.65
C GLY A 43 11.83 10.32 -8.65
N VAL A 44 12.07 11.13 -7.62
CA VAL A 44 13.02 10.79 -6.55
C VAL A 44 12.50 9.57 -5.79
N SER A 45 13.31 8.51 -5.73
CA SER A 45 12.97 7.33 -4.95
C SER A 45 12.90 7.68 -3.45
N VAL A 46 11.85 7.22 -2.79
CA VAL A 46 11.62 7.42 -1.34
C VAL A 46 11.85 6.13 -0.59
N ALA A 47 11.31 5.02 -1.11
CA ALA A 47 11.53 3.69 -0.58
C ALA A 47 11.34 2.64 -1.69
N HIS A 48 12.12 1.57 -1.60
CA HIS A 48 11.86 0.32 -2.31
C HIS A 48 11.60 -0.77 -1.26
N ILE A 49 10.41 -1.34 -1.26
CA ILE A 49 9.96 -2.33 -0.27
C ILE A 49 9.71 -3.62 -1.03
N TYR A 50 10.40 -4.70 -0.67
CA TYR A 50 10.25 -5.99 -1.34
C TYR A 50 10.48 -7.14 -0.38
N GLY A 51 9.91 -8.29 -0.69
CA GLY A 51 10.00 -9.45 0.18
C GLY A 51 8.84 -10.41 -0.01
N ASP A 52 8.66 -11.26 0.98
CA ASP A 52 7.58 -12.23 1.10
C ASP A 52 7.01 -12.23 2.53
N ASP A 53 6.20 -13.23 2.88
CA ASP A 53 5.63 -13.37 4.23
C ASP A 53 6.68 -13.72 5.31
N ARG A 54 7.95 -13.97 4.94
CA ARG A 54 9.03 -14.40 5.85
C ARG A 54 10.10 -13.33 6.02
N SER A 55 10.45 -12.61 4.97
CA SER A 55 11.49 -11.59 5.00
C SER A 55 11.05 -10.37 4.20
N ILE A 56 11.02 -9.22 4.87
CA ILE A 56 10.72 -7.95 4.24
C ILE A 56 11.94 -7.06 4.31
N VAL A 57 12.23 -6.45 3.17
CA VAL A 57 13.32 -5.51 2.98
C VAL A 57 12.75 -4.15 2.64
N ILE A 58 13.29 -3.11 3.25
CA ILE A 58 13.16 -1.74 2.76
C ILE A 58 14.54 -1.19 2.41
N ASP A 59 14.67 -0.62 1.22
CA ASP A 59 15.81 0.19 0.82
C ASP A 59 15.39 1.66 0.77
N VAL A 60 16.02 2.48 1.59
CA VAL A 60 15.79 3.91 1.68
C VAL A 60 17.03 4.64 1.17
N PRO A 61 16.91 5.45 0.10
CA PRO A 61 18.07 6.12 -0.49
C PRO A 61 18.88 6.90 0.54
N LYS A 62 20.20 6.73 0.49
CA LYS A 62 21.20 7.32 1.43
C LYS A 62 21.18 6.77 2.86
N GLN A 63 20.19 5.99 3.25
CA GLN A 63 20.14 5.31 4.56
C GLN A 63 20.56 3.83 4.44
N GLY A 64 20.24 3.19 3.30
CA GLY A 64 20.60 1.82 3.00
C GLY A 64 19.42 0.86 3.14
N ARG A 65 19.75 -0.43 3.29
CA ARG A 65 18.82 -1.55 3.34
C ARG A 65 18.56 -1.99 4.79
N PHE A 66 17.30 -2.19 5.13
CA PHE A 66 16.85 -2.66 6.44
C PHE A 66 15.93 -3.87 6.28
N GLU A 67 16.07 -4.85 7.16
CA GLU A 67 15.25 -6.05 7.18
C GLU A 67 14.37 -6.06 8.43
N ALA A 68 13.09 -6.40 8.28
CA ALA A 68 12.21 -6.62 9.42
C ALA A 68 11.07 -7.58 9.09
N SER A 69 10.37 -8.00 10.14
CA SER A 69 9.10 -8.69 10.07
C SER A 69 7.90 -7.75 9.89
N ASN A 70 8.12 -6.42 9.89
CA ASN A 70 7.05 -5.42 9.75
C ASN A 70 7.51 -4.27 8.85
N ALA A 71 6.98 -4.23 7.63
CA ALA A 71 7.24 -3.24 6.60
C ALA A 71 6.70 -1.85 6.99
N THR A 72 5.50 -1.80 7.56
CA THR A 72 4.85 -0.54 7.95
C THR A 72 5.70 0.22 8.98
N GLN A 73 6.20 -0.48 9.99
CA GLN A 73 7.01 0.11 11.04
C GLN A 73 8.34 0.62 10.49
N LEU A 74 9.04 -0.18 9.68
CA LEU A 74 10.28 0.26 9.06
C LEU A 74 10.09 1.46 8.13
N LEU A 75 9.03 1.46 7.32
CA LEU A 75 8.73 2.59 6.45
C LEU A 75 8.51 3.86 7.27
N LYS A 76 7.76 3.77 8.36
CA LYS A 76 7.51 4.89 9.27
C LYS A 76 8.81 5.38 9.93
N ASP A 77 9.64 4.48 10.44
CA ASP A 77 10.86 4.84 11.16
C ASP A 77 11.89 5.55 10.28
N HIS A 78 11.99 5.15 9.01
CA HIS A 78 13.00 5.69 8.09
C HIS A 78 12.51 6.83 7.20
N THR A 79 11.21 6.93 6.94
CA THR A 79 10.64 7.91 6.00
C THR A 79 9.54 8.78 6.61
N GLY A 80 9.05 8.46 7.81
CA GLY A 80 7.88 9.08 8.41
C GLY A 80 6.54 8.66 7.79
N LEU A 81 6.57 7.85 6.72
CA LEU A 81 5.36 7.44 6.01
C LEU A 81 4.71 6.25 6.68
N GLU A 82 3.42 6.41 6.97
CA GLU A 82 2.64 5.34 7.56
C GLU A 82 1.66 4.77 6.55
N LEU A 83 2.10 3.71 5.89
CA LEU A 83 1.29 2.90 5.00
C LEU A 83 1.18 1.49 5.61
N PRO A 84 -0.05 0.94 5.78
CA PRO A 84 -0.27 -0.39 6.34
C PRO A 84 0.06 -1.47 5.30
N ILE A 85 1.32 -1.66 4.92
CA ILE A 85 1.74 -2.43 3.73
C ILE A 85 1.20 -3.86 3.77
N GLU A 86 1.26 -4.50 4.94
CA GLU A 86 0.82 -5.88 5.17
C GLU A 86 -0.66 -6.06 4.87
N SER A 87 -1.52 -5.17 5.36
CA SER A 87 -2.96 -5.24 5.09
C SER A 87 -3.32 -4.65 3.72
N LEU A 88 -2.58 -3.63 3.28
CA LEU A 88 -2.83 -2.90 2.04
C LEU A 88 -2.75 -3.83 0.83
N ARG A 89 -1.90 -4.86 0.84
CA ARG A 89 -1.80 -5.84 -0.26
C ARG A 89 -3.11 -6.56 -0.56
N TYR A 90 -3.96 -6.72 0.46
CA TYR A 90 -5.29 -7.30 0.34
C TYR A 90 -6.30 -6.21 0.01
N TRP A 91 -6.24 -5.09 0.74
CA TRP A 91 -7.20 -4.01 0.61
C TRP A 91 -7.20 -3.39 -0.78
N VAL A 92 -6.05 -3.30 -1.47
CA VAL A 92 -5.97 -2.77 -2.85
C VAL A 92 -6.74 -3.62 -3.87
N ARG A 93 -7.00 -4.89 -3.53
CA ARG A 93 -7.79 -5.84 -4.34
C ARG A 93 -9.24 -5.95 -3.85
N GLY A 94 -9.67 -5.13 -2.89
CA GLY A 94 -11.05 -5.16 -2.38
C GLY A 94 -11.34 -6.29 -1.38
N ILE A 95 -10.32 -6.98 -0.89
CA ILE A 95 -10.45 -8.15 -0.02
C ILE A 95 -9.87 -7.87 1.38
N PRO A 96 -10.45 -8.43 2.45
CA PRO A 96 -9.90 -8.33 3.79
C PRO A 96 -8.59 -9.12 3.92
N GLU A 97 -7.72 -8.66 4.79
CA GLU A 97 -6.56 -9.40 5.26
C GLU A 97 -7.01 -10.73 5.92
N PRO A 98 -6.47 -11.88 5.49
CA PRO A 98 -6.81 -13.17 6.06
C PRO A 98 -6.45 -13.29 7.54
N GLY A 99 -7.28 -13.97 8.32
CA GLY A 99 -7.00 -14.24 9.74
C GLY A 99 -7.23 -13.05 10.69
N VAL A 100 -7.63 -11.89 10.17
CA VAL A 100 -7.94 -10.70 10.95
C VAL A 100 -9.44 -10.39 10.88
N ALA A 101 -10.06 -10.12 12.03
CA ALA A 101 -11.48 -9.77 12.08
C ALA A 101 -11.77 -8.50 11.28
N TYR A 102 -12.89 -8.49 10.55
CA TYR A 102 -13.30 -7.37 9.72
C TYR A 102 -14.81 -7.17 9.74
N GLU A 103 -15.24 -5.95 9.42
CA GLU A 103 -16.63 -5.62 9.08
C GLU A 103 -16.71 -5.18 7.62
N ARG A 104 -17.72 -5.65 6.90
CA ARG A 104 -17.89 -5.39 5.46
C ARG A 104 -19.22 -4.70 5.20
N GLY A 105 -19.16 -3.55 4.53
CA GLY A 105 -20.30 -2.91 3.91
C GLY A 105 -20.31 -3.16 2.39
N GLU A 106 -21.24 -2.50 1.69
CA GLU A 106 -21.36 -2.59 0.23
C GLU A 106 -20.04 -2.20 -0.47
N SER A 107 -19.56 -0.98 -0.20
CA SER A 107 -18.31 -0.43 -0.74
C SER A 107 -17.33 -0.01 0.35
N THR A 108 -17.42 -0.64 1.53
CA THR A 108 -16.54 -0.35 2.66
C THR A 108 -16.00 -1.62 3.32
N LEU A 109 -14.81 -1.50 3.90
CA LEU A 109 -14.17 -2.52 4.71
C LEU A 109 -13.61 -1.83 5.97
N GLU A 110 -13.89 -2.40 7.14
CA GLU A 110 -13.25 -2.00 8.39
C GLU A 110 -12.39 -3.14 8.91
N GLN A 111 -11.10 -2.88 9.11
CA GLN A 111 -10.14 -3.90 9.57
C GLN A 111 -8.91 -3.23 10.18
N SER A 112 -8.37 -3.80 11.27
CA SER A 112 -7.15 -3.30 11.93
C SER A 112 -7.20 -1.81 12.30
N GLY A 113 -8.38 -1.29 12.65
CA GLY A 113 -8.60 0.12 13.00
C GLY A 113 -8.66 1.09 11.80
N TRP A 114 -8.62 0.56 10.57
CA TRP A 114 -8.79 1.32 9.34
C TRP A 114 -10.22 1.21 8.81
N HIS A 115 -10.77 2.33 8.37
CA HIS A 115 -11.97 2.40 7.54
C HIS A 115 -11.56 2.62 6.09
N ILE A 116 -11.86 1.66 5.21
CA ILE A 116 -11.54 1.69 3.79
C ILE A 116 -12.84 1.92 3.00
N GLU A 117 -12.88 2.98 2.20
CA GLU A 117 -13.92 3.27 1.21
C GLU A 117 -13.41 2.96 -0.20
N TYR A 118 -14.13 2.11 -0.92
CA TYR A 118 -13.89 1.81 -2.33
C TYR A 118 -14.71 2.77 -3.20
N LEU A 119 -14.07 3.80 -3.75
CA LEU A 119 -14.73 4.95 -4.36
C LEU A 119 -14.97 4.79 -5.86
N ALA A 120 -14.20 3.95 -6.53
CA ALA A 120 -14.35 3.66 -7.96
C ALA A 120 -13.69 2.33 -8.32
N PHE A 121 -14.20 1.69 -9.36
CA PHE A 121 -13.75 0.41 -9.90
C PHE A 121 -13.59 0.50 -11.43
N GLU A 122 -12.70 -0.32 -11.97
CA GLU A 122 -12.60 -0.65 -13.39
C GLU A 122 -12.81 -2.16 -13.54
N GLY A 123 -13.99 -2.57 -14.02
CA GLY A 123 -14.43 -3.95 -13.86
C GLY A 123 -14.58 -4.29 -12.37
N ASP A 124 -13.92 -5.37 -11.93
CA ASP A 124 -13.91 -5.80 -10.53
C ASP A 124 -12.75 -5.18 -9.71
N ASP A 125 -11.84 -4.46 -10.36
CA ASP A 125 -10.62 -3.96 -9.73
C ASP A 125 -10.81 -2.53 -9.17
N PRO A 126 -10.51 -2.28 -7.87
CA PRO A 126 -10.54 -0.93 -7.32
C PRO A 126 -9.55 0.00 -8.03
N VAL A 127 -10.02 1.18 -8.45
CA VAL A 127 -9.16 2.22 -9.04
C VAL A 127 -9.07 3.48 -8.20
N LYS A 128 -9.94 3.63 -7.19
CA LYS A 128 -9.84 4.71 -6.22
C LYS A 128 -10.30 4.25 -4.85
N MET A 129 -9.44 4.43 -3.86
CA MET A 129 -9.71 4.05 -2.48
C MET A 129 -9.36 5.19 -1.52
N ARG A 130 -10.10 5.29 -0.43
CA ARG A 130 -9.77 6.15 0.71
C ARG A 130 -9.65 5.26 1.93
N LEU A 131 -8.50 5.35 2.60
CA LEU A 131 -8.27 4.65 3.87
C LEU A 131 -8.14 5.71 4.95
N VAL A 132 -8.87 5.55 6.04
CA VAL A 132 -8.92 6.49 7.15
C VAL A 132 -8.69 5.76 8.45
N ARG A 133 -7.85 6.34 9.29
CA ARG A 133 -7.81 6.10 10.73
C ARG A 133 -7.64 7.45 11.44
N PRO A 134 -7.74 7.56 12.77
CA PRO A 134 -7.81 8.85 13.47
C PRO A 134 -6.73 9.88 13.09
N GLU A 135 -5.49 9.44 12.89
CA GLU A 135 -4.33 10.33 12.67
C GLU A 135 -3.94 10.51 11.20
N VAL A 136 -4.44 9.67 10.29
CA VAL A 136 -3.99 9.66 8.89
C VAL A 136 -5.11 9.30 7.93
N ARG A 137 -5.11 10.01 6.81
CA ARG A 137 -5.94 9.72 5.64
C ARG A 137 -5.04 9.42 4.46
N ILE A 138 -5.31 8.28 3.82
CA ILE A 138 -4.65 7.85 2.59
C ILE A 138 -5.67 7.88 1.46
N ILE A 139 -5.28 8.44 0.31
CA ILE A 139 -6.01 8.31 -0.95
C ILE A 139 -5.12 7.57 -1.92
N LEU A 140 -5.57 6.39 -2.38
CA LEU A 140 -4.90 5.63 -3.42
C LEU A 140 -5.71 5.74 -4.71
N VAL A 141 -5.05 6.17 -5.78
CA VAL A 141 -5.60 6.17 -7.14
C VAL A 141 -4.75 5.23 -7.97
N VAL A 142 -5.38 4.20 -8.53
CA VAL A 142 -4.72 3.27 -9.45
C VAL A 142 -4.95 3.75 -10.87
N ASN A 143 -3.87 3.91 -11.62
CA ASN A 143 -3.87 4.35 -13.02
C ASN A 143 -3.92 3.19 -14.01
N SER A 144 -3.39 2.03 -13.61
CA SER A 144 -3.40 0.83 -14.45
C SER A 144 -3.22 -0.42 -13.60
N TRP A 145 -3.97 -1.46 -13.93
CA TRP A 145 -3.75 -2.83 -13.49
C TRP A 145 -3.16 -3.67 -14.62
N ALA A 146 -2.38 -4.70 -14.27
CA ALA A 146 -1.99 -5.76 -15.18
C ALA A 146 -1.97 -7.09 -14.43
N THR A 147 -2.56 -8.11 -15.02
CA THR A 147 -2.74 -9.48 -14.49
C THR A 147 -2.25 -10.49 -15.52
#